data_AF-A0A8T4SQR4-F1
#
_entry.id   AF-A0A8T4SQR4-F1
#
_cell.length_a   1.000
_cell.length_b   1.000
_cell.length_c   1.000
_cell.angle_alpha   90.00
_cell.angle_beta   90.00
_cell.angle_gamma   90.00
#
_symmetry.space_group_name_H-M   'P 1'
#
loop_
_entity.id
_entity.type
_entity.pdbx_description
1 polymer ?
#
loop_
_entity_poly.entity_id
_entity_poly.type
_entity_poly.pdbx_seq_one_letter_code
_entity_poly.pdbx_strand_id
1 'polypeptide(L)'
;MHRFPSQILKSTQLSPDVKLLRFSVPTDFSFIPGQFASLIIPTGEKPLRKPYSIACTPNAEYVEFCVKKLGSGSTLLHELPNGSEIEITGPYGRFTIQHPENPMVFVATGTGVSPFRAMIPSLLMTGYTSPVHLIFGCRSETGILFKDEFEQLARKHGHFTYSYVVSKPQADYTGAHGRVEVLLEKLQDFNADFYICGLNEMIISVKTFLEKMGVPKERIFTERYD
;
A
#
# COMPACT_ATOMS: atom_id res chain seq x y z
N MET A 1 19.19 5.71 16.05
CA MET A 1 17.89 5.78 15.37
C MET A 1 17.83 7.13 14.68
N HIS A 2 17.85 7.17 13.36
CA HIS A 2 17.87 8.43 12.62
C HIS A 2 16.50 9.11 12.69
N ARG A 3 16.53 10.42 12.91
CA ARG A 3 15.38 11.32 13.00
C ARG A 3 15.55 12.36 11.92
N PHE A 4 14.48 12.60 11.19
CA PHE A 4 14.51 13.35 9.95
C PHE A 4 13.42 14.44 9.98
N PRO A 5 13.76 15.68 10.33
CA PRO A 5 12.84 16.80 10.18
C PRO A 5 12.42 16.92 8.72
N SER A 6 11.11 16.89 8.46
CA SER A 6 10.57 16.86 7.10
C SER A 6 9.35 17.76 6.98
N GLN A 7 9.25 18.52 5.89
CA GLN A 7 8.14 19.43 5.64
C GLN A 7 7.07 18.76 4.77
N ILE A 8 5.79 18.98 5.09
CA ILE A 8 4.67 18.61 4.22
C ILE A 8 4.73 19.48 2.97
N LEU A 9 5.08 18.90 1.83
CA LEU A 9 5.10 19.59 0.55
C LEU A 9 3.71 19.66 -0.08
N LYS A 10 2.92 18.59 0.07
CA LYS A 10 1.59 18.48 -0.53
C LYS A 10 0.69 17.53 0.24
N SER A 11 -0.57 17.93 0.38
CA SER A 11 -1.66 17.07 0.85
C SER A 11 -2.64 16.81 -0.29
N THR A 12 -2.93 15.54 -0.59
CA THR A 12 -3.90 15.15 -1.65
C THR A 12 -4.98 14.25 -1.05
N GLN A 13 -6.25 14.60 -1.23
CA GLN A 13 -7.36 13.74 -0.80
C GLN A 13 -7.50 12.57 -1.77
N LEU A 14 -7.43 11.33 -1.28
CA LEU A 14 -7.57 10.11 -2.11
C LEU A 14 -8.95 9.46 -1.99
N SER A 15 -9.51 9.45 -0.78
CA SER A 15 -10.86 8.99 -0.45
C SER A 15 -11.44 9.91 0.62
N PRO A 16 -12.73 9.81 1.01
CA PRO A 16 -13.27 10.64 2.11
C PRO A 16 -12.49 10.56 3.43
N ASP A 17 -11.80 9.45 3.69
CA ASP A 17 -11.08 9.18 4.93
C ASP A 17 -9.57 8.98 4.76
N VAL A 18 -9.01 9.06 3.54
CA VAL A 18 -7.58 8.89 3.28
C VAL A 18 -6.99 10.09 2.55
N LYS A 19 -5.88 10.60 3.09
CA LYS A 19 -5.01 11.60 2.44
C LYS A 19 -3.66 10.98 2.09
N LEU A 20 -3.11 11.37 0.95
CA LEU A 20 -1.70 11.20 0.63
C LEU A 20 -0.95 12.44 1.10
N LEU A 21 -0.02 12.26 2.04
CA LEU A 21 0.86 13.32 2.48
C LEU A 21 2.24 13.12 1.87
N ARG A 22 2.70 14.12 1.13
CA ARG A 22 4.03 14.18 0.54
C ARG A 22 4.94 15.04 1.40
N PHE A 23 6.09 14.52 1.74
CA PHE A 23 7.11 15.17 2.54
C PHE A 23 8.39 15.42 1.73
N SER A 24 9.17 16.42 2.12
CA SER A 24 10.54 16.60 1.66
C SER A 24 11.36 15.34 1.96
N VAL A 25 12.21 14.89 1.03
CA VAL A 25 13.13 13.78 1.30
C VAL A 25 14.18 14.25 2.30
N PRO A 26 14.34 13.54 3.42
CA PRO A 26 15.45 13.84 4.31
C PRO A 26 16.80 13.46 3.69
N THR A 27 17.84 14.22 4.01
CA THR A 27 19.22 13.85 3.63
C THR A 27 19.54 12.43 4.11
N ASP A 28 20.15 11.62 3.24
CA ASP A 28 20.53 10.22 3.49
C ASP A 28 19.37 9.25 3.82
N PHE A 29 18.13 9.64 3.54
CA PHE A 29 16.98 8.74 3.66
C PHE A 29 16.88 7.81 2.46
N SER A 30 17.36 6.58 2.61
CA SER A 30 17.18 5.49 1.65
C SER A 30 16.28 4.42 2.25
N PHE A 31 15.49 3.74 1.41
CA PHE A 31 14.60 2.66 1.83
C PHE A 31 14.41 1.63 0.72
N ILE A 32 13.99 0.43 1.12
CA ILE A 32 13.60 -0.65 0.19
C ILE A 32 12.07 -0.59 0.00
N PRO A 33 11.54 -0.68 -1.23
CA PRO A 33 10.10 -0.68 -1.47
C PRO A 33 9.38 -1.71 -0.60
N GLY A 34 8.34 -1.24 0.10
CA GLY A 34 7.61 -2.03 1.10
C GLY A 34 7.97 -1.75 2.55
N GLN A 35 9.09 -1.07 2.81
CA GLN A 35 9.40 -0.56 4.13
C GLN A 35 8.44 0.56 4.56
N PHE A 36 8.40 0.79 5.87
CA PHE A 36 7.62 1.86 6.49
C PHE A 36 8.52 2.84 7.25
N ALA A 37 7.99 4.03 7.52
CA ALA A 37 8.59 4.97 8.46
C ALA A 37 7.56 5.31 9.55
N SER A 38 8.02 5.86 10.67
CA SER A 38 7.10 6.39 11.68
C SER A 38 7.12 7.91 11.70
N LEU A 39 5.94 8.51 11.65
CA LEU A 39 5.74 9.94 11.86
C LEU A 39 5.62 10.22 13.36
N ILE A 40 6.35 11.23 13.84
CA ILE A 40 6.25 11.73 15.21
C ILE A 40 5.29 12.92 15.20
N ILE A 41 4.07 12.67 15.64
CA ILE A 41 2.94 13.57 15.52
C ILE A 41 2.80 14.35 16.85
N PRO A 42 2.87 15.69 16.85
CA PRO A 42 2.88 16.50 18.07
C PRO A 42 1.47 16.67 18.67
N THR A 43 0.89 15.57 19.15
CA THR A 43 -0.42 15.60 19.82
C THR A 43 -0.30 15.83 21.32
N GLY A 44 -0.79 16.96 21.83
CA GLY A 44 -0.83 17.24 23.27
C GLY A 44 0.55 17.19 23.96
N GLU A 45 0.61 16.70 25.20
CA GLU A 45 1.85 16.68 26.00
C GLU A 45 2.89 15.64 25.55
N LYS A 46 2.46 14.54 24.91
CA LYS A 46 3.35 13.47 24.44
C LYS A 46 3.11 13.18 22.95
N PRO A 47 4.13 13.36 22.09
CA PRO A 47 4.01 13.06 20.67
C PRO A 47 3.62 11.60 20.43
N LEU A 48 2.68 11.38 19.52
CA LEU A 48 2.33 10.04 19.04
C LEU A 48 3.32 9.60 17.98
N ARG A 49 3.85 8.40 18.12
CA ARG A 49 4.64 7.74 17.07
C ARG A 49 3.74 6.77 16.30
N LYS A 50 3.51 7.02 15.02
CA LYS A 50 2.62 6.19 14.18
C LYS A 50 3.35 5.68 12.93
N PRO A 51 3.35 4.36 12.67
CA PRO A 51 3.95 3.79 11.47
C PRO A 51 3.05 4.02 10.25
N TYR A 52 3.67 4.28 9.10
CA TYR A 52 3.02 4.38 7.79
C TYR A 52 3.96 3.79 6.72
N SER A 53 3.46 2.87 5.91
CA SER A 53 4.21 2.33 4.77
C SER A 53 4.57 3.46 3.80
N ILE A 54 5.79 3.42 3.28
CA ILE A 54 6.26 4.39 2.30
C ILE A 54 5.56 4.07 0.97
N ALA A 55 4.87 5.06 0.42
CA ALA A 55 3.96 4.89 -0.72
C ALA A 55 4.55 5.38 -2.06
N CYS A 56 5.83 5.73 -2.10
CA CYS A 56 6.54 6.20 -3.30
C CYS A 56 7.75 5.32 -3.60
N THR A 57 8.26 5.40 -4.83
CA THR A 57 9.48 4.69 -5.24
C THR A 57 10.73 5.30 -4.57
N PRO A 58 11.82 4.53 -4.33
CA PRO A 58 13.05 5.01 -3.71
C PRO A 58 13.75 6.16 -4.43
N ASN A 59 13.52 6.30 -5.75
CA ASN A 59 14.12 7.35 -6.57
C ASN A 59 13.30 8.64 -6.62
N ALA A 60 12.22 8.74 -5.85
CA ALA A 60 11.40 9.95 -5.81
C ALA A 60 12.11 11.08 -5.05
N GLU A 61 11.92 12.32 -5.49
CA GLU A 61 12.37 13.53 -4.79
C GLU A 61 11.47 13.89 -3.58
N TYR A 62 10.67 12.94 -3.11
CA TYR A 62 9.79 13.09 -1.95
C TYR A 62 9.55 11.74 -1.26
N VAL A 63 9.06 11.78 -0.02
CA VAL A 63 8.53 10.60 0.68
C VAL A 63 7.02 10.77 0.86
N GLU A 64 6.23 9.74 0.51
CA GLU A 64 4.77 9.79 0.61
C GLU A 64 4.20 8.76 1.59
N PHE A 65 3.15 9.15 2.31
CA PHE A 65 2.42 8.28 3.23
C PHE A 65 0.91 8.41 3.03
N CYS A 66 0.22 7.28 2.94
CA CYS A 66 -1.24 7.23 2.98
C CYS A 66 -1.71 7.27 4.43
N VAL A 67 -2.38 8.35 4.80
CA VAL A 67 -2.90 8.56 6.16
C VAL A 67 -4.41 8.38 6.15
N LYS A 68 -4.88 7.24 6.68
CA LYS A 68 -6.29 7.05 7.01
C LYS A 68 -6.65 7.80 8.29
N LYS A 69 -7.77 8.54 8.28
CA LYS A 69 -8.27 9.30 9.44
C LYS A 69 -8.86 8.33 10.48
N LEU A 70 -8.06 8.03 11.50
CA LEU A 70 -8.37 7.15 12.62
C LEU A 70 -7.69 7.68 13.91
N GLY A 71 -8.47 8.35 14.75
CA GLY A 71 -7.98 8.93 16.02
C GLY A 71 -7.30 10.29 15.88
N SER A 72 -6.78 10.81 17.00
CA SER A 72 -6.28 12.18 17.12
C SER A 72 -5.05 12.47 16.25
N GLY A 73 -4.06 11.55 16.22
CA GLY A 73 -2.82 11.77 15.47
C GLY A 73 -3.03 11.89 13.97
N SER A 74 -3.77 10.97 13.37
CA SER A 74 -4.10 11.03 11.93
C SER A 74 -5.07 12.17 11.61
N THR A 75 -5.96 12.55 12.53
CA THR A 75 -6.81 13.74 12.39
C THR A 75 -5.96 15.00 12.32
N LEU A 76 -4.99 15.16 13.22
CA LEU A 76 -4.06 16.28 13.17
C LEU A 76 -3.28 16.30 11.85
N LEU A 77 -2.74 15.16 11.41
CA LEU A 77 -2.05 15.06 10.11
C LEU A 77 -2.94 15.45 8.92
N HIS A 78 -4.26 15.29 9.01
CA HIS A 78 -5.20 15.73 7.97
C HIS A 78 -5.41 17.24 7.98
N GLU A 79 -5.16 17.92 9.10
CA GLU A 79 -5.44 19.34 9.29
C GLU A 79 -4.20 20.22 9.10
N LEU A 80 -3.00 19.63 9.17
CA LEU A 80 -1.76 20.36 8.96
C LEU A 80 -1.65 20.94 7.54
N PRO A 81 -1.34 22.24 7.40
CA PRO A 81 -1.10 22.86 6.10
C PRO A 81 0.26 22.43 5.52
N ASN A 82 0.42 22.61 4.21
CA ASN A 82 1.72 22.52 3.56
C ASN A 82 2.73 23.47 4.24
N GLY A 83 3.99 23.06 4.33
CA GLY A 83 5.06 23.73 5.08
C GLY A 83 5.17 23.28 6.54
N SER A 84 4.17 22.56 7.09
CA SER A 84 4.25 22.03 8.44
C SER A 84 5.37 21.00 8.57
N GLU A 85 6.10 21.05 9.69
CA GLU A 85 7.19 20.12 9.98
C GLU A 85 6.71 18.91 10.80
N ILE A 86 7.13 17.73 10.38
CA ILE A 86 6.93 16.46 11.08
C ILE A 86 8.25 15.70 11.07
N GLU A 87 8.64 15.14 12.22
CA GLU A 87 9.80 14.27 12.29
C GLU A 87 9.43 12.87 11.76
N ILE A 88 10.24 12.40 10.80
CA ILE A 88 10.18 11.04 10.27
C ILE A 88 11.29 10.21 10.95
N THR A 89 10.96 8.98 11.34
CA THR A 89 11.96 8.00 11.82
C THR A 89 11.87 6.73 10.96
N GLY A 90 13.01 6.16 10.57
CA GLY A 90 13.04 4.99 9.69
C GLY A 90 14.26 4.96 8.77
N PRO A 91 14.19 4.18 7.68
CA PRO A 91 13.11 3.23 7.39
C PRO A 91 13.11 2.02 8.35
N TYR A 92 12.01 1.27 8.36
CA TYR A 92 11.82 0.03 9.10
C TYR A 92 11.07 -1.01 8.26
N GLY A 93 11.03 -2.24 8.74
CA GLY A 93 10.25 -3.30 8.13
C GLY A 93 11.06 -4.21 7.22
N ARG A 94 10.50 -5.40 6.98
CA ARG A 94 11.07 -6.46 6.15
C ARG A 94 10.12 -6.93 5.05
N PHE A 95 8.92 -6.34 4.98
CA PHE A 95 7.93 -6.63 3.95
C PHE A 95 8.41 -6.06 2.62
N THR A 96 9.26 -6.83 1.95
CA THR A 96 10.00 -6.48 0.74
C THR A 96 9.95 -7.67 -0.20
N ILE A 97 10.17 -7.46 -1.50
CA ILE A 97 10.16 -8.55 -2.49
C ILE A 97 11.32 -9.53 -2.18
N GLN A 98 11.00 -10.81 -2.03
CA GLN A 98 11.98 -11.86 -1.68
C GLN A 98 12.55 -12.59 -2.90
N HIS A 99 11.70 -12.94 -3.87
CA HIS A 99 12.09 -13.70 -5.06
C HIS A 99 11.78 -12.90 -6.35
N PRO A 100 12.65 -11.95 -6.76
CA PRO A 100 12.43 -11.05 -7.90
C PRO A 100 12.46 -11.74 -9.29
N GLU A 101 12.25 -13.05 -9.35
CA GLU A 101 12.15 -13.88 -10.54
C GLU A 101 10.78 -14.59 -10.67
N ASN A 102 10.10 -14.83 -9.55
CA ASN A 102 8.83 -15.57 -9.50
C ASN A 102 7.66 -14.68 -9.89
N PRO A 103 6.62 -15.19 -10.59
CA PRO A 103 5.34 -14.48 -10.73
C PRO A 103 4.82 -13.99 -9.37
N MET A 104 4.15 -12.83 -9.34
CA MET A 104 3.71 -12.21 -8.09
C MET A 104 2.23 -11.82 -8.12
N VAL A 105 1.55 -12.10 -7.02
CA VAL A 105 0.18 -11.63 -6.76
C VAL A 105 0.18 -10.77 -5.51
N PHE A 106 -0.17 -9.50 -5.68
CA PHE A 106 -0.34 -8.52 -4.61
C PHE A 106 -1.82 -8.44 -4.23
N VAL A 107 -2.15 -8.58 -2.95
CA VAL A 107 -3.53 -8.52 -2.45
C VAL A 107 -3.62 -7.45 -1.37
N ALA A 108 -4.36 -6.37 -1.64
CA ALA A 108 -4.47 -5.24 -0.73
C ALA A 108 -5.91 -4.90 -0.35
N THR A 109 -6.11 -4.35 0.85
CA THR A 109 -7.32 -3.60 1.18
C THR A 109 -6.99 -2.24 1.78
N GLY A 110 -7.81 -1.22 1.51
CA GLY A 110 -7.65 0.12 2.09
C GLY A 110 -6.25 0.69 1.90
N THR A 111 -5.66 1.25 2.96
CA THR A 111 -4.29 1.79 2.91
C THR A 111 -3.20 0.72 2.82
N GLY A 112 -3.54 -0.58 2.86
CA GLY A 112 -2.60 -1.67 2.62
C GLY A 112 -2.05 -1.71 1.20
N VAL A 113 -2.61 -0.94 0.26
CA VAL A 113 -2.02 -0.78 -1.08
C VAL A 113 -0.78 0.13 -1.11
N SER A 114 -0.54 0.90 -0.04
CA SER A 114 0.59 1.84 0.05
C SER A 114 1.95 1.20 -0.22
N PRO A 115 2.36 0.09 0.43
CA PRO A 115 3.63 -0.55 0.10
C PRO A 115 3.68 -1.01 -1.36
N PHE A 116 2.55 -1.44 -1.95
CA PHE A 116 2.50 -1.92 -3.33
C PHE A 116 2.61 -0.79 -4.36
N ARG A 117 2.17 0.41 -4.02
CA ARG A 117 2.42 1.62 -4.81
C ARG A 117 3.91 1.97 -4.90
N ALA A 118 4.72 1.57 -3.92
CA ALA A 118 6.18 1.64 -4.02
C ALA A 118 6.76 0.42 -4.74
N MET A 119 6.38 -0.81 -4.32
CA MET A 119 6.97 -2.06 -4.81
C MET A 119 6.77 -2.28 -6.31
N ILE A 120 5.53 -2.16 -6.79
CA ILE A 120 5.16 -2.56 -8.16
C ILE A 120 5.89 -1.69 -9.20
N PRO A 121 5.83 -0.34 -9.13
CA PRO A 121 6.55 0.48 -10.11
C PRO A 121 8.07 0.29 -10.01
N SER A 122 8.62 0.13 -8.79
CA SER A 122 10.04 -0.16 -8.60
C SER A 122 10.46 -1.46 -9.27
N LEU A 123 9.67 -2.53 -9.13
CA LEU A 123 9.94 -3.81 -9.78
C LEU A 123 9.85 -3.70 -11.30
N LEU A 124 8.80 -3.06 -11.83
CA LEU A 124 8.59 -2.93 -13.27
C LEU A 124 9.67 -2.09 -13.98
N MET A 125 10.43 -1.28 -13.24
CA MET A 125 11.56 -0.51 -13.77
C MET A 125 12.88 -1.31 -13.85
N THR A 126 13.00 -2.48 -13.21
CA THR A 126 14.27 -3.25 -13.21
C THR A 126 14.45 -4.16 -14.43
N GLY A 127 13.50 -4.15 -15.37
CA GLY A 127 13.46 -5.10 -16.49
C GLY A 127 12.81 -6.44 -16.13
N TYR A 128 12.12 -6.51 -15.00
CA TYR A 128 11.29 -7.64 -14.61
C TYR A 128 10.22 -7.94 -15.69
N THR A 129 10.01 -9.23 -15.99
CA THR A 129 9.12 -9.67 -17.09
C THR A 129 8.13 -10.76 -16.70
N SER A 130 8.30 -11.39 -15.53
CA SER A 130 7.34 -12.37 -15.03
C SER A 130 5.98 -11.72 -14.74
N PRO A 131 4.86 -12.48 -14.73
CA PRO A 131 3.54 -11.92 -14.44
C PRO A 131 3.45 -11.24 -13.07
N VAL A 132 2.76 -10.10 -13.03
CA VAL A 132 2.40 -9.37 -11.80
C VAL A 132 0.92 -9.07 -11.80
N HIS A 133 0.20 -9.41 -10.73
CA HIS A 133 -1.21 -9.05 -10.58
C HIS A 133 -1.45 -8.33 -9.26
N LEU A 134 -2.05 -7.14 -9.30
CA LEU A 134 -2.60 -6.48 -8.11
C LEU A 134 -4.11 -6.70 -8.02
N ILE A 135 -4.54 -7.29 -6.91
CA ILE A 135 -5.94 -7.43 -6.49
C ILE A 135 -6.20 -6.47 -5.32
N PHE A 136 -7.11 -5.53 -5.50
CA PHE A 136 -7.43 -4.51 -4.50
C PHE A 136 -8.89 -4.58 -4.04
N GLY A 137 -9.12 -4.69 -2.73
CA GLY A 137 -10.45 -4.67 -2.13
C GLY A 137 -10.75 -3.36 -1.40
N CYS A 138 -11.94 -2.80 -1.60
CA CYS A 138 -12.42 -1.68 -0.81
C CYS A 138 -13.90 -1.84 -0.42
N ARG A 139 -14.34 -0.96 0.50
CA ARG A 139 -15.73 -0.97 0.97
C ARG A 139 -16.68 -0.37 -0.06
N SER A 140 -16.34 0.81 -0.56
CA SER A 140 -17.08 1.55 -1.59
C SER A 140 -16.12 1.98 -2.69
N GLU A 141 -16.68 2.41 -3.81
CA GLU A 141 -16.03 2.92 -5.02
C GLU A 141 -15.12 4.11 -4.71
N THR A 142 -15.56 4.99 -3.81
CA THR A 142 -14.78 6.14 -3.32
C THR A 142 -13.53 5.73 -2.53
N GLY A 143 -13.42 4.46 -2.15
CA GLY A 143 -12.27 3.89 -1.47
C GLY A 143 -11.26 3.22 -2.40
N ILE A 144 -11.45 3.30 -3.73
CA ILE A 144 -10.49 2.77 -4.71
C ILE A 144 -9.31 3.74 -4.80
N LEU A 145 -8.25 3.45 -4.02
CA LEU A 145 -7.05 4.27 -3.99
C LEU A 145 -6.18 4.00 -5.22
N PHE A 146 -5.60 5.06 -5.80
CA PHE A 146 -4.62 4.99 -6.89
C PHE A 146 -5.07 4.28 -8.17
N LYS A 147 -6.38 4.22 -8.42
CA LYS A 147 -6.97 3.54 -9.57
C LYS A 147 -6.28 3.92 -10.89
N ASP A 148 -6.22 5.22 -11.18
CA ASP A 148 -5.68 5.71 -12.44
C ASP A 148 -4.19 5.40 -12.61
N GLU A 149 -3.43 5.39 -11.51
CA GLU A 149 -2.00 5.04 -11.55
C GLU A 149 -1.79 3.58 -11.91
N PHE A 150 -2.53 2.67 -11.27
CA PHE A 150 -2.42 1.24 -11.56
C PHE A 150 -2.98 0.87 -12.93
N GLU A 151 -4.06 1.52 -13.39
CA GLU A 151 -4.56 1.33 -14.74
C GLU A 151 -3.55 1.79 -15.80
N GLN A 152 -2.87 2.92 -15.58
CA GLN A 152 -1.82 3.40 -16.47
C GLN A 152 -0.63 2.44 -16.50
N LEU A 153 -0.22 1.91 -15.35
CA LEU A 153 0.83 0.89 -15.28
C LEU A 153 0.43 -0.37 -16.05
N ALA A 154 -0.81 -0.84 -15.92
CA ALA A 154 -1.30 -2.04 -16.62
C ALA A 154 -1.34 -1.83 -18.15
N ARG A 155 -1.67 -0.61 -18.62
CA ARG A 155 -1.59 -0.26 -20.04
C ARG A 155 -0.15 -0.23 -20.57
N LYS A 156 0.79 0.21 -19.73
CA LYS A 156 2.21 0.36 -20.10
C LYS A 156 2.98 -0.97 -20.06
N HIS A 157 2.65 -1.87 -19.14
CA HIS A 157 3.35 -3.12 -18.91
C HIS A 157 2.40 -4.30 -19.14
N GLY A 158 2.51 -4.98 -20.29
CA GLY A 158 1.59 -6.07 -20.67
C GLY A 158 1.62 -7.30 -19.76
N HIS A 159 2.62 -7.44 -18.88
CA HIS A 159 2.71 -8.49 -17.86
C HIS A 159 2.23 -8.03 -16.47
N PHE A 160 1.75 -6.79 -16.32
CA PHE A 160 1.11 -6.28 -15.11
C PHE A 160 -0.39 -6.16 -15.30
N THR A 161 -1.16 -6.78 -14.41
CA THR A 161 -2.62 -6.66 -14.36
C THR A 161 -3.07 -6.02 -13.05
N TYR A 162 -4.17 -5.29 -13.12
CA TYR A 162 -4.81 -4.66 -11.96
C TYR A 162 -6.29 -5.03 -11.96
N SER A 163 -6.80 -5.46 -10.81
CA SER A 163 -8.21 -5.77 -10.60
C SER A 163 -8.62 -5.26 -9.22
N TYR A 164 -9.85 -4.76 -9.12
CA TYR A 164 -10.40 -4.32 -7.85
C TYR A 164 -11.81 -4.83 -7.63
N VAL A 165 -12.21 -4.96 -6.37
CA VAL A 165 -13.51 -5.45 -5.93
C VAL A 165 -14.07 -4.57 -4.82
N VAL A 166 -15.36 -4.27 -4.91
CA VAL A 166 -16.08 -3.43 -3.93
C VAL A 166 -17.02 -4.31 -3.13
N SER A 167 -16.98 -4.23 -1.80
CA SER A 167 -17.78 -5.10 -0.91
C SER A 167 -19.16 -4.55 -0.55
N LYS A 168 -19.37 -3.24 -0.66
CA LYS A 168 -20.64 -2.53 -0.42
C LYS A 168 -20.80 -1.37 -1.40
N PRO A 169 -21.03 -1.67 -2.68
CA PRO A 169 -21.12 -0.66 -3.72
C PRO A 169 -22.48 0.04 -3.71
N GLN A 170 -22.58 1.12 -4.49
CA GLN A 170 -23.85 1.72 -4.85
C GLN A 170 -24.67 0.80 -5.76
N ALA A 171 -25.97 1.03 -5.83
CA ALA A 171 -26.91 0.14 -6.52
C ALA A 171 -26.65 0.02 -8.03
N ASP A 172 -26.05 1.03 -8.65
CA ASP A 172 -25.71 1.13 -10.07
C ASP A 172 -24.29 0.64 -10.41
N TYR A 173 -23.55 0.13 -9.43
CA TYR A 173 -22.20 -0.39 -9.65
C TYR A 173 -22.22 -1.71 -10.43
N THR A 174 -21.52 -1.72 -11.56
CA THR A 174 -21.46 -2.88 -12.47
C THR A 174 -20.13 -3.64 -12.41
N GLY A 175 -19.19 -3.19 -11.58
CA GLY A 175 -17.87 -3.82 -11.44
C GLY A 175 -17.88 -5.08 -10.58
N ALA A 176 -16.70 -5.64 -10.31
CA ALA A 176 -16.58 -6.80 -9.44
C ALA A 176 -17.06 -6.47 -8.01
N HIS A 177 -17.97 -7.29 -7.49
CA HIS A 177 -18.62 -7.13 -6.20
C HIS A 177 -18.26 -8.27 -5.23
N GLY A 178 -18.00 -7.94 -3.97
CA GLY A 178 -17.67 -8.89 -2.92
C GLY A 178 -16.34 -8.58 -2.22
N ARG A 179 -15.66 -9.62 -1.75
CA ARG A 179 -14.32 -9.52 -1.13
C ARG A 179 -13.25 -9.96 -2.14
N VAL A 180 -11.97 -9.77 -1.80
CA VAL A 180 -10.81 -10.05 -2.69
C VAL A 180 -10.76 -11.49 -3.20
N GLU A 181 -11.32 -12.41 -2.42
CA GLU A 181 -11.46 -13.83 -2.74
C GLU A 181 -12.20 -14.07 -4.07
N VAL A 182 -13.20 -13.24 -4.41
CA VAL A 182 -13.93 -13.32 -5.69
C VAL A 182 -13.01 -13.15 -6.90
N LEU A 183 -11.91 -12.40 -6.74
CA LEU A 183 -10.91 -12.22 -7.78
C LEU A 183 -9.80 -13.28 -7.69
N LEU A 184 -9.44 -13.70 -6.49
CA LEU A 184 -8.46 -14.78 -6.28
C LEU A 184 -8.94 -16.12 -6.85
N GLU A 185 -10.24 -16.43 -6.71
CA GLU A 185 -10.86 -17.63 -7.28
C GLU A 185 -10.81 -17.70 -8.81
N LYS A 186 -10.53 -16.57 -9.47
CA LYS A 186 -10.42 -16.49 -10.94
C LYS A 186 -8.98 -16.69 -11.44
N LEU A 187 -8.00 -16.74 -10.53
CA LEU A 187 -6.61 -17.03 -10.90
C LEU A 187 -6.52 -18.44 -11.50
N GLN A 188 -5.78 -18.56 -12.60
CA GLN A 188 -5.58 -19.82 -13.31
C GLN A 188 -4.45 -20.66 -12.70
N ASP A 189 -3.52 -20.01 -12.00
CA ASP A 189 -2.33 -20.63 -11.41
C ASP A 189 -2.04 -19.95 -10.06
N PHE A 190 -1.59 -20.77 -9.10
CA PHE A 190 -1.18 -20.37 -7.76
C PHE A 190 0.34 -20.56 -7.53
N ASN A 191 1.10 -20.89 -8.57
CA ASN A 191 2.56 -20.92 -8.56
C ASN A 191 3.15 -19.49 -8.64
N ALA A 192 2.92 -18.71 -7.60
CA ALA A 192 3.36 -17.33 -7.47
C ALA A 192 3.76 -17.02 -6.02
N ASP A 193 4.50 -15.93 -5.83
CA ASP A 193 4.65 -15.30 -4.53
C ASP A 193 3.44 -14.39 -4.26
N PHE A 194 2.83 -14.53 -3.09
CA PHE A 194 1.68 -13.76 -2.65
C PHE A 194 2.09 -12.74 -1.59
N TYR A 195 1.90 -11.45 -1.90
CA TYR A 195 2.14 -10.35 -0.98
C TYR A 195 0.80 -9.76 -0.54
N ILE A 196 0.48 -9.84 0.75
CA ILE A 196 -0.85 -9.49 1.27
C ILE A 196 -0.70 -8.36 2.30
N CYS A 197 -1.36 -7.22 2.06
CA CYS A 197 -1.32 -6.10 3.01
C CYS A 197 -2.71 -5.49 3.25
N GLY A 198 -3.15 -5.45 4.50
CA GLY A 198 -4.59 -5.36 4.76
C GLY A 198 -5.02 -5.22 6.20
N LEU A 199 -6.34 -5.16 6.36
CA LEU A 199 -7.02 -5.50 7.62
C LEU A 199 -6.70 -6.95 8.02
N ASN A 200 -6.56 -7.20 9.32
CA ASN A 200 -6.25 -8.52 9.86
C ASN A 200 -7.19 -9.61 9.34
N GLU A 201 -8.50 -9.31 9.29
CA GLU A 201 -9.53 -10.23 8.83
C GLU A 201 -9.33 -10.65 7.36
N MET A 202 -8.95 -9.70 6.49
CA MET A 202 -8.65 -10.00 5.09
C MET A 202 -7.40 -10.86 4.99
N ILE A 203 -6.34 -10.53 5.72
CA ILE A 203 -5.08 -11.29 5.71
C ILE A 203 -5.32 -12.75 6.11
N ILE A 204 -6.06 -12.99 7.20
CA ILE A 204 -6.37 -14.34 7.67
C ILE A 204 -7.19 -15.11 6.62
N SER A 205 -8.20 -14.46 6.04
CA SER A 205 -9.07 -15.08 5.05
C SER A 205 -8.31 -15.49 3.78
N VAL A 206 -7.52 -14.56 3.22
CA VAL A 206 -6.71 -14.81 2.02
C VAL A 206 -5.64 -15.87 2.29
N LYS A 207 -4.95 -15.81 3.43
CA LYS A 207 -3.96 -16.84 3.79
C LYS A 207 -4.60 -18.23 3.87
N THR A 208 -5.76 -18.33 4.54
CA THR A 208 -6.50 -19.60 4.63
C THR A 208 -6.93 -20.10 3.25
N PHE A 209 -7.35 -19.20 2.36
CA PHE A 209 -7.69 -19.53 0.98
C PHE A 209 -6.48 -20.08 0.21
N LEU A 210 -5.33 -19.39 0.27
CA LEU A 210 -4.11 -19.79 -0.43
C LEU A 210 -3.55 -21.12 0.10
N GLU A 211 -3.59 -21.36 1.41
CA GLU A 211 -3.21 -22.63 2.01
C GLU A 211 -4.10 -23.78 1.50
N LYS A 212 -5.41 -23.56 1.33
CA LYS A 212 -6.33 -24.54 0.71
C LYS A 212 -6.02 -24.81 -0.76
N MET A 213 -5.50 -23.81 -1.48
CA MET A 213 -5.05 -23.96 -2.87
C MET A 213 -3.65 -24.58 -2.98
N GLY A 214 -3.02 -24.95 -1.85
CA GLY A 214 -1.73 -25.62 -1.82
C GLY A 214 -0.52 -24.69 -1.93
N VAL A 215 -0.69 -23.38 -1.74
CA VAL A 215 0.42 -22.42 -1.76
C VAL A 215 1.31 -22.63 -0.51
N PRO A 216 2.62 -22.87 -0.67
CA PRO A 216 3.55 -23.00 0.45
C PRO A 216 3.62 -21.71 1.29
N LYS A 217 3.78 -21.84 2.61
CA LYS A 217 3.81 -20.69 3.53
C LYS A 217 4.97 -19.73 3.23
N GLU A 218 6.06 -20.25 2.69
CA GLU A 218 7.28 -19.53 2.32
C GLU A 218 7.04 -18.59 1.12
N ARG A 219 5.93 -18.76 0.40
CA ARG A 219 5.50 -17.90 -0.70
C ARG A 219 4.35 -16.95 -0.31
N ILE A 220 3.96 -16.91 0.97
CA ILE A 220 2.91 -16.04 1.47
C ILE A 220 3.51 -15.01 2.43
N PHE A 221 3.67 -13.78 1.97
CA PHE A 221 4.19 -12.65 2.72
C PHE A 221 3.05 -11.76 3.16
N THR A 222 3.01 -11.37 4.44
CA THR A 222 1.91 -10.56 4.97
C THR A 222 2.39 -9.35 5.76
N GLU A 223 1.66 -8.24 5.67
CA GLU A 223 1.84 -7.07 6.54
C GLU A 223 0.49 -6.46 6.93
N ARG A 224 0.32 -6.21 8.24
CA ARG A 224 -0.93 -5.70 8.81
C ARG A 224 -0.82 -4.20 9.13
N TYR A 225 -1.90 -3.44 8.98
CA TYR A 225 -1.93 -2.01 9.30
C TYR A 225 -2.94 -1.58 10.38
N ASP A 226 -3.78 -2.48 10.90
CA ASP A 226 -4.71 -2.24 12.02
C ASP A 226 -4.16 -2.67 13.39
#